data_AF-A0A1M6H6Z8-F1
#
_entry.id   AF-A0A1M6H6Z8-F1
#
_cell.length_a   1.000
_cell.length_b   1.000
_cell.length_c   1.000
_cell.angle_alpha   90.00
_cell.angle_beta   90.00
_cell.angle_gamma   90.00
#
_symmetry.space_group_name_H-M   'P 1'
#
loop_
_entity.id
_entity.type
_entity.pdbx_description
1 polymer ?
#
loop_
_entity_poly.entity_id
_entity_poly.type
_entity_poly.pdbx_seq_one_letter_code
_entity_poly.pdbx_strand_id
1 'polypeptide(L)'
;MKYIIIGVIAIVIILIFFNQLGGKKGNNPSSQNTNSFETKINTVEQEKSTLGTLKKIKSEDYNRFILTKSTTESYILKGIKEYGELSGNEEYKIYNFGIAEYGDWKIIKVDQSISFYVYHNLVGWLSGYEENTAIPELSIGFSKNKTDTQEDYLFFLDPKNEYGDTQIGTFRNGKSFSIYLPEAYEEYGNLTVKKEIQVSMKENVDYISEQGFSISDIESLKYTEHKIKMNE
;
A
#
# COMPACT_ATOMS: atom_id res chain seq x y z
N MET A 1 -2.49 -28.11 -48.43
CA MET A 1 -1.65 -27.11 -47.74
C MET A 1 -1.67 -25.71 -48.41
N LYS A 2 -2.81 -25.25 -48.94
CA LYS A 2 -2.96 -23.84 -49.41
C LYS A 2 -4.09 -23.07 -48.71
N TYR A 3 -5.02 -23.77 -48.06
CA TYR A 3 -6.18 -23.15 -47.39
C TYR A 3 -5.99 -22.89 -45.88
N ILE A 4 -4.95 -23.45 -45.26
CA ILE A 4 -4.65 -23.23 -43.83
C ILE A 4 -3.87 -21.92 -43.62
N ILE A 5 -3.03 -21.52 -44.58
CA ILE A 5 -2.21 -20.31 -44.49
C ILE A 5 -3.05 -19.04 -44.73
N ILE A 6 -4.11 -19.11 -45.53
CA ILE A 6 -5.01 -17.98 -45.80
C ILE A 6 -5.91 -17.67 -44.59
N GLY A 7 -6.29 -18.68 -43.81
CA GLY A 7 -7.10 -18.50 -42.59
C GLY A 7 -6.35 -17.80 -41.46
N VAL A 8 -5.06 -18.08 -41.29
CA VAL A 8 -4.24 -17.47 -40.22
C VAL A 8 -3.92 -16.00 -40.52
N ILE A 9 -3.69 -15.65 -41.79
CA ILE A 9 -3.41 -14.26 -42.21
C ILE A 9 -4.66 -13.38 -42.07
N ALA A 10 -5.86 -13.91 -42.35
CA ALA A 10 -7.11 -13.17 -42.18
C ALA A 10 -7.44 -12.86 -40.70
N ILE A 11 -7.11 -13.77 -39.78
CA ILE A 11 -7.34 -13.57 -38.33
C ILE A 11 -6.38 -12.53 -37.75
N VAL A 12 -5.11 -12.50 -38.20
CA VAL A 12 -4.12 -11.51 -37.74
C VAL A 12 -4.46 -10.10 -38.23
N ILE A 13 -5.00 -9.94 -39.45
CA ILE A 13 -5.41 -8.64 -39.97
C ILE A 13 -6.68 -8.12 -39.25
N ILE A 14 -7.63 -9.00 -38.90
CA ILE A 14 -8.82 -8.61 -38.11
C ILE A 14 -8.42 -8.16 -36.69
N LEU A 15 -7.44 -8.81 -36.06
CA LEU A 15 -6.92 -8.41 -34.74
C LEU A 15 -6.19 -7.05 -34.78
N ILE A 16 -5.46 -6.74 -35.86
CA ILE A 16 -4.78 -5.44 -36.02
C ILE A 16 -5.80 -4.32 -36.29
N PHE A 17 -6.89 -4.59 -37.02
CA PHE A 17 -7.94 -3.59 -37.26
C PHE A 17 -8.86 -3.36 -36.04
N PHE A 18 -9.07 -4.36 -35.17
CA PHE A 18 -9.78 -4.14 -33.90
C PHE A 18 -8.97 -3.28 -32.92
N ASN A 19 -7.63 -3.30 -32.99
CA ASN A 19 -6.78 -2.45 -32.17
C ASN A 19 -6.66 -0.99 -32.68
N GLN A 20 -7.11 -0.67 -33.90
CA GLN A 20 -7.00 0.70 -34.45
C GLN A 20 -8.32 1.43 -34.70
N LEU A 21 -9.48 0.79 -34.49
CA LEU A 21 -10.80 1.40 -34.76
C LEU A 21 -11.80 1.34 -33.58
N GLY A 22 -11.27 1.32 -32.34
CA GLY A 22 -12.03 1.44 -31.09
C GLY A 22 -11.98 2.82 -30.46
N GLY A 23 -11.83 3.89 -31.24
CA GLY A 23 -11.93 5.26 -30.74
C GLY A 23 -13.37 5.65 -30.42
N LYS A 24 -13.85 5.37 -29.22
CA LYS A 24 -14.98 6.10 -28.59
C LYS A 24 -14.74 6.27 -27.09
N LYS A 25 -14.65 7.54 -26.70
CA LYS A 25 -14.74 8.10 -25.34
C LYS A 25 -15.66 7.28 -24.43
N GLY A 26 -15.08 6.72 -23.39
CA GLY A 26 -15.77 6.30 -22.18
C GLY A 26 -14.89 6.70 -21.01
N ASN A 27 -15.36 7.66 -20.20
CA ASN A 27 -14.69 8.06 -18.97
C ASN A 27 -14.62 6.86 -18.03
N ASN A 28 -13.42 6.38 -17.72
CA ASN A 28 -13.18 5.60 -16.52
C ASN A 28 -11.95 6.20 -15.82
N PRO A 29 -12.13 7.11 -14.85
CA PRO A 29 -11.15 7.16 -13.78
C PRO A 29 -11.39 5.91 -12.94
N SER A 30 -10.45 4.97 -12.97
CA SER A 30 -10.28 4.04 -11.86
C SER A 30 -9.78 4.87 -10.68
N SER A 31 -10.69 5.60 -10.02
CA SER A 31 -10.36 6.39 -8.85
C SER A 31 -10.17 5.44 -7.68
N GLN A 32 -8.94 5.26 -7.23
CA GLN A 32 -8.71 4.79 -5.87
C GLN A 32 -9.46 5.71 -4.91
N ASN A 33 -10.11 5.14 -3.90
CA ASN A 33 -10.61 5.95 -2.79
C ASN A 33 -9.39 6.51 -2.06
N THR A 34 -9.08 7.78 -2.33
CA THR A 34 -7.95 8.45 -1.70
C THR A 34 -8.34 8.82 -0.28
N ASN A 35 -7.53 8.38 0.68
CA ASN A 35 -7.71 8.72 2.10
C ASN A 35 -7.76 10.25 2.26
N SER A 36 -8.72 10.76 3.02
CA SER A 36 -8.88 12.20 3.27
C SER A 36 -7.84 12.71 4.28
N PHE A 37 -6.57 12.75 3.90
CA PHE A 37 -5.51 13.44 4.66
C PHE A 37 -5.18 14.77 4.00
N GLU A 38 -5.46 15.87 4.69
CA GLU A 38 -5.11 17.22 4.22
C GLU A 38 -3.59 17.38 4.14
N THR A 39 -3.05 17.45 2.93
CA THR A 39 -1.64 17.84 2.69
C THR A 39 -1.60 19.30 2.24
N LYS A 40 -0.95 20.17 3.03
CA LYS A 40 -0.76 21.59 2.69
C LYS A 40 0.05 21.75 1.40
N ILE A 41 -0.45 22.57 0.46
CA ILE A 41 0.17 22.88 -0.83
C ILE A 41 0.93 24.20 -0.69
N ASN A 42 2.22 24.21 -1.02
CA ASN A 42 2.87 25.41 -1.53
C ASN A 42 3.07 25.21 -3.03
N THR A 43 2.43 26.06 -3.83
CA THR A 43 2.67 26.16 -5.27
C THR A 43 4.11 26.60 -5.47
N VAL A 44 4.96 25.71 -5.97
CA VAL A 44 6.30 26.06 -6.43
C VAL A 44 6.43 25.54 -7.85
N GLU A 45 6.74 26.47 -8.75
CA GLU A 45 7.10 26.25 -10.15
C GLU A 45 8.17 25.15 -10.29
N GLN A 46 8.22 24.51 -11.45
CA GLN A 46 9.24 23.55 -11.85
C GLN A 46 10.67 24.05 -11.52
N GLU A 47 11.22 23.65 -10.38
CA GLU A 47 12.63 23.84 -10.06
C GLU A 47 13.21 22.61 -9.34
N LYS A 48 14.18 21.98 -10.01
CA LYS A 48 15.22 21.05 -9.51
C LYS A 48 14.82 20.07 -8.40
N SER A 49 14.72 18.79 -8.82
CA SER A 49 14.95 17.59 -8.00
C SER A 49 15.99 17.83 -6.90
N THR A 50 15.54 18.06 -5.68
CA THR A 50 16.34 17.81 -4.50
C THR A 50 16.35 16.30 -4.32
N LEU A 51 17.47 15.68 -4.69
CA LEU A 51 17.70 14.25 -4.50
C LEU A 51 17.42 13.92 -3.02
N GLY A 52 16.29 13.27 -2.74
CA GLY A 52 15.95 12.86 -1.39
C GLY A 52 16.99 11.90 -0.81
N THR A 53 17.00 11.72 0.50
CA THR A 53 17.97 10.82 1.15
C THR A 53 17.36 9.45 1.36
N LEU A 54 17.92 8.41 0.73
CA LEU A 54 17.53 7.03 0.98
C LEU A 54 17.78 6.67 2.45
N LYS A 55 16.76 6.15 3.12
CA LYS A 55 16.82 5.68 4.49
C LYS A 55 16.63 4.17 4.48
N LYS A 56 17.66 3.44 4.91
CA LYS A 56 17.61 1.99 5.04
C LYS A 56 16.64 1.59 6.14
N ILE A 57 15.68 0.72 5.81
CA ILE A 57 14.74 0.12 6.76
C ILE A 57 15.00 -1.38 6.82
N LYS A 58 15.27 -1.90 8.01
CA LYS A 58 15.36 -3.34 8.25
C LYS A 58 14.08 -3.81 8.90
N SER A 59 13.37 -4.76 8.29
CA SER A 59 12.11 -5.27 8.82
C SER A 59 12.26 -5.80 10.26
N GLU A 60 13.42 -6.36 10.62
CA GLU A 60 13.64 -6.87 11.98
C GLU A 60 13.64 -5.80 13.09
N ASP A 61 13.88 -4.54 12.74
CA ASP A 61 13.95 -3.44 13.72
C ASP A 61 12.56 -2.94 14.14
N TYR A 62 11.49 -3.42 13.48
CA TYR A 62 10.13 -2.89 13.65
C TYR A 62 9.11 -3.98 13.99
N ASN A 63 8.17 -3.62 14.87
CA ASN A 63 6.86 -4.25 14.92
C ASN A 63 5.96 -3.53 13.91
N ARG A 64 5.40 -4.26 12.94
CA ARG A 64 4.69 -3.68 11.79
C ARG A 64 3.21 -3.99 11.83
N PHE A 65 2.42 -2.98 11.53
CA PHE A 65 0.97 -3.02 11.62
C PHE A 65 0.33 -2.35 10.41
N ILE A 66 -0.84 -2.85 10.01
CA ILE A 66 -1.73 -2.19 9.06
C ILE A 66 -3.04 -1.91 9.78
N LEU A 67 -3.41 -0.63 9.84
CA LEU A 67 -4.63 -0.16 10.46
C LEU A 67 -5.67 0.04 9.36
N THR A 68 -6.81 -0.62 9.49
CA THR A 68 -7.91 -0.49 8.54
C THR A 68 -9.20 -0.12 9.25
N LYS A 69 -9.99 0.80 8.68
CA LYS A 69 -11.25 1.29 9.27
C LYS A 69 -12.45 0.87 8.42
N SER A 70 -13.56 0.51 9.05
CA SER A 70 -14.83 0.18 8.39
C SER A 70 -14.72 -0.98 7.40
N THR A 71 -13.95 -2.02 7.75
CA THR A 71 -13.78 -3.23 6.91
C THR A 71 -14.06 -4.51 7.70
N THR A 72 -14.05 -5.64 7.02
CA THR A 72 -14.27 -6.95 7.61
C THR A 72 -12.98 -7.77 7.61
N GLU A 73 -12.84 -8.65 8.60
CA GLU A 73 -11.73 -9.62 8.62
C GLU A 73 -11.71 -10.49 7.36
N SER A 74 -12.89 -10.89 6.86
CA SER A 74 -12.98 -11.66 5.62
C SER A 74 -12.41 -10.91 4.41
N TYR A 75 -12.62 -9.60 4.32
CA TYR A 75 -12.06 -8.76 3.25
C TYR A 75 -10.54 -8.72 3.35
N ILE A 76 -10.01 -8.48 4.56
CA ILE A 76 -8.56 -8.46 4.82
C ILE A 76 -7.91 -9.79 4.44
N LEU A 77 -8.45 -10.91 4.94
CA LEU A 77 -7.90 -12.24 4.68
C LEU A 77 -7.94 -12.59 3.20
N LYS A 78 -9.01 -12.20 2.49
CA LYS A 78 -9.12 -12.35 1.05
C LYS A 78 -8.05 -11.53 0.33
N GLY A 79 -7.92 -10.24 0.67
CA GLY A 79 -6.94 -9.33 0.06
C GLY A 79 -5.50 -9.80 0.23
N ILE A 80 -5.11 -10.27 1.43
CA ILE A 80 -3.75 -10.79 1.68
C ILE A 80 -3.49 -12.05 0.85
N LYS A 81 -4.46 -12.96 0.77
CA LYS A 81 -4.34 -14.19 -0.05
C LYS A 81 -4.20 -13.86 -1.53
N GLU A 82 -5.10 -13.02 -2.06
CA GLU A 82 -5.07 -12.62 -3.45
C GLU A 82 -3.74 -11.93 -3.80
N TYR A 83 -3.26 -11.02 -2.94
CA TYR A 83 -1.94 -10.40 -3.12
C TYR A 83 -0.82 -11.46 -3.17
N GLY A 84 -0.84 -12.42 -2.25
CA GLY A 84 0.14 -13.50 -2.19
C GLY A 84 0.10 -14.46 -3.40
N GLU A 85 -1.01 -14.52 -4.12
CA GLU A 85 -1.16 -15.36 -5.33
C GLU A 85 -0.69 -14.65 -6.61
N LEU A 86 -0.54 -13.31 -6.59
CA LEU A 86 -0.14 -12.53 -7.77
C LEU A 86 1.34 -12.63 -8.10
N SER A 87 2.16 -13.11 -7.17
CA SER A 87 3.57 -13.37 -7.43
C SER A 87 3.72 -14.55 -8.39
N GLY A 88 4.53 -14.36 -9.43
CA GLY A 88 4.91 -15.41 -10.37
C GLY A 88 5.84 -16.48 -9.80
N ASN A 89 6.17 -16.43 -8.50
CA ASN A 89 7.02 -17.41 -7.86
C ASN A 89 6.25 -18.71 -7.61
N GLU A 90 6.88 -19.84 -7.97
CA GLU A 90 6.29 -21.18 -7.77
C GLU A 90 6.38 -21.65 -6.31
N GLU A 91 7.36 -21.11 -5.56
CA GLU A 91 7.56 -21.41 -4.15
C GLU A 91 6.71 -20.50 -3.26
N TYR A 92 6.11 -21.12 -2.24
CA TYR A 92 5.30 -20.43 -1.26
C TYR A 92 5.96 -20.43 0.11
N LYS A 93 5.70 -19.38 0.87
CA LYS A 93 5.99 -19.29 2.30
C LYS A 93 4.68 -19.15 3.07
N ILE A 94 4.70 -19.56 4.33
CA ILE A 94 3.56 -19.40 5.24
C ILE A 94 3.93 -18.30 6.23
N TYR A 95 3.12 -17.25 6.24
CA TYR A 95 3.27 -16.10 7.14
C TYR A 95 2.15 -16.06 8.17
N ASN A 96 2.44 -15.52 9.35
CA ASN A 96 1.44 -15.29 10.39
C ASN A 96 0.97 -13.85 10.37
N PHE A 97 -0.34 -13.66 10.27
CA PHE A 97 -0.98 -12.35 10.41
C PHE A 97 -1.88 -12.39 11.63
N GLY A 98 -1.61 -11.53 12.60
CA GLY A 98 -2.50 -11.32 13.73
C GLY A 98 -3.57 -10.30 13.33
N ILE A 99 -4.85 -10.59 13.53
CA ILE A 99 -5.93 -9.60 13.33
C ILE A 99 -6.63 -9.35 14.67
N ALA A 100 -6.73 -8.08 15.03
CA ALA A 100 -7.49 -7.61 16.18
C ALA A 100 -8.59 -6.64 15.74
N GLU A 101 -9.63 -6.53 16.56
CA GLU A 101 -10.75 -5.62 16.36
C GLU A 101 -10.81 -4.63 17.53
N TYR A 102 -11.04 -3.35 17.20
CA TYR A 102 -11.25 -2.28 18.17
C TYR A 102 -12.28 -1.30 17.60
N GLY A 103 -13.55 -1.43 18.02
CA GLY A 103 -14.65 -0.69 17.39
C GLY A 103 -14.69 -0.96 15.88
N ASP A 104 -14.73 0.11 15.08
CA ASP A 104 -14.73 0.02 13.60
C ASP A 104 -13.35 -0.26 13.00
N TRP A 105 -12.32 -0.38 13.82
CA TRP A 105 -10.95 -0.65 13.37
C TRP A 105 -10.62 -2.14 13.38
N LYS A 106 -9.98 -2.58 12.29
CA LYS A 106 -9.31 -3.88 12.19
C LYS A 106 -7.81 -3.62 12.08
N ILE A 107 -7.06 -4.17 13.02
CA ILE A 107 -5.61 -3.98 13.14
C ILE A 107 -4.92 -5.28 12.77
N ILE A 108 -4.05 -5.21 11.77
CA ILE A 108 -3.31 -6.35 11.24
C ILE A 108 -1.88 -6.24 11.73
N LYS A 109 -1.42 -7.18 12.56
CA LYS A 109 -0.03 -7.37 12.91
C LYS A 109 0.65 -8.24 11.84
N VAL A 110 1.73 -7.73 11.28
CA VAL A 110 2.42 -8.34 10.14
C VAL A 110 3.63 -9.13 10.63
N ASP A 111 3.80 -10.37 10.13
CA ASP A 111 4.96 -11.21 10.42
C ASP A 111 6.26 -10.44 10.16
N GLN A 112 7.26 -10.60 11.03
CA GLN A 112 8.55 -9.91 10.88
C GLN A 112 9.30 -10.36 9.62
N SER A 113 9.08 -11.59 9.16
CA SER A 113 9.75 -12.17 7.99
C SER A 113 9.25 -11.64 6.64
N ILE A 114 8.08 -10.99 6.61
CA ILE A 114 7.54 -10.37 5.38
C ILE A 114 8.49 -9.26 4.90
N SER A 115 8.78 -9.18 3.61
CA SER A 115 9.70 -8.16 3.10
C SER A 115 9.18 -6.74 3.27
N PHE A 116 10.08 -5.76 3.10
CA PHE A 116 9.70 -4.36 2.98
C PHE A 116 8.68 -4.17 1.83
N TYR A 117 8.96 -4.75 0.67
CA TYR A 117 8.11 -4.65 -0.52
C TYR A 117 6.68 -5.12 -0.25
N VAL A 118 6.52 -6.35 0.25
CA VAL A 118 5.18 -6.93 0.49
C VAL A 118 4.42 -6.14 1.54
N TYR A 119 5.07 -5.75 2.65
CA TYR A 119 4.40 -4.97 3.70
C TYR A 119 3.83 -3.65 3.19
N HIS A 120 4.62 -2.86 2.46
CA HIS A 120 4.17 -1.56 1.96
C HIS A 120 3.13 -1.71 0.85
N ASN A 121 3.30 -2.68 -0.06
CA ASN A 121 2.31 -2.95 -1.10
C ASN A 121 0.99 -3.46 -0.53
N LEU A 122 0.99 -4.27 0.55
CA LEU A 122 -0.25 -4.73 1.19
C LEU A 122 -1.10 -3.57 1.73
N VAL A 123 -0.49 -2.51 2.26
CA VAL A 123 -1.23 -1.31 2.70
C VAL A 123 -1.97 -0.68 1.53
N GLY A 124 -1.31 -0.55 0.37
CA GLY A 124 -1.93 -0.04 -0.86
C GLY A 124 -3.01 -0.98 -1.39
N TRP A 125 -2.71 -2.28 -1.46
CA TRP A 125 -3.61 -3.33 -1.94
C TRP A 125 -4.92 -3.38 -1.15
N LEU A 126 -4.85 -3.29 0.17
CA LEU A 126 -6.01 -3.29 1.06
C LEU A 126 -6.85 -2.00 0.97
N SER A 127 -6.33 -0.94 0.34
CA SER A 127 -7.13 0.27 0.06
C SER A 127 -8.17 0.03 -1.06
N GLY A 128 -8.04 -1.07 -1.80
CA GLY A 128 -9.00 -1.49 -2.82
C GLY A 128 -8.97 -0.67 -4.12
N TYR A 129 -9.48 -1.28 -5.20
CA TYR A 129 -9.58 -0.66 -6.53
C TYR A 129 -10.99 -0.73 -7.13
N GLU A 130 -11.88 -1.53 -6.54
CA GLU A 130 -13.23 -1.81 -7.08
C GLU A 130 -14.31 -1.20 -6.18
N GLU A 131 -15.57 -1.17 -6.63
CA GLU A 131 -16.68 -0.83 -5.76
C GLU A 131 -17.08 -2.04 -4.91
N ASN A 132 -16.57 -2.11 -3.69
CA ASN A 132 -16.95 -3.12 -2.69
C ASN A 132 -17.18 -2.44 -1.33
N THR A 133 -18.36 -2.63 -0.75
CA THR A 133 -18.74 -2.03 0.55
C THR A 133 -17.87 -2.47 1.72
N ALA A 134 -17.10 -3.55 1.57
CA ALA A 134 -16.15 -4.00 2.58
C ALA A 134 -14.74 -3.40 2.42
N ILE A 135 -14.51 -2.55 1.39
CA ILE A 135 -13.26 -1.80 1.26
C ILE A 135 -13.14 -0.84 2.43
N PRO A 136 -11.98 -0.81 3.12
CA PRO A 136 -11.80 0.10 4.23
C PRO A 136 -11.87 1.57 3.78
N GLU A 137 -12.44 2.40 4.65
CA GLU A 137 -12.39 3.86 4.49
C GLU A 137 -10.95 4.41 4.59
N LEU A 138 -10.11 3.72 5.37
CA LEU A 138 -8.73 4.08 5.63
C LEU A 138 -7.87 2.83 5.66
N SER A 139 -6.71 2.88 5.02
CA SER A 139 -5.63 1.89 5.16
C SER A 139 -4.33 2.62 5.43
N ILE A 140 -3.74 2.38 6.60
CA ILE A 140 -2.56 3.09 7.11
C ILE A 140 -1.55 2.05 7.59
N GLY A 141 -0.32 2.15 7.10
CA GLY A 141 0.80 1.40 7.64
C GLY A 141 1.39 2.10 8.85
N PHE A 142 1.71 1.34 9.89
CA PHE A 142 2.39 1.83 11.09
C PHE A 142 3.50 0.87 11.49
N SER A 143 4.72 1.40 11.58
CA SER A 143 5.89 0.66 11.98
C SER A 143 6.43 1.25 13.28
N LYS A 144 6.37 0.45 14.34
CA LYS A 144 6.90 0.80 15.66
C LYS A 144 8.32 0.25 15.79
N ASN A 145 9.29 1.13 15.91
CA ASN A 145 10.68 0.75 16.10
C ASN A 145 10.86 0.13 17.49
N LYS A 146 11.65 -0.95 17.57
CA LYS A 146 11.85 -1.71 18.81
C LYS A 146 12.79 -1.03 19.80
N THR A 147 13.63 -0.09 19.35
CA THR A 147 14.71 0.51 20.15
C THR A 147 14.66 2.04 20.23
N ASP A 148 14.22 2.71 19.17
CA ASP A 148 14.12 4.18 19.11
C ASP A 148 12.75 4.64 18.62
N THR A 149 11.91 5.09 19.55
CA THR A 149 10.58 5.62 19.23
C THR A 149 10.60 6.79 18.24
N GLN A 150 11.71 7.52 18.10
CA GLN A 150 11.83 8.61 17.12
C GLN A 150 11.84 8.10 15.67
N GLU A 151 12.12 6.82 15.48
CA GLU A 151 12.12 6.11 14.21
C GLU A 151 10.79 5.38 13.94
N ASP A 152 9.81 5.44 14.87
CA ASP A 152 8.44 5.04 14.55
C ASP A 152 7.93 5.85 13.37
N TYR A 153 7.25 5.19 12.43
CA TYR A 153 6.71 5.85 11.26
C TYR A 153 5.31 5.36 10.89
N LEU A 154 4.54 6.25 10.29
CA LEU A 154 3.28 5.93 9.64
C LEU A 154 3.31 6.35 8.17
N PHE A 155 2.51 5.68 7.35
CA PHE A 155 2.43 5.94 5.93
C PHE A 155 1.09 5.50 5.35
N PHE A 156 0.73 6.06 4.20
CA PHE A 156 -0.48 5.75 3.45
C PHE A 156 -0.25 6.08 1.97
N LEU A 157 -1.14 5.61 1.08
CA LEU A 157 -1.10 5.97 -0.33
C LEU A 157 -1.21 7.50 -0.50
N ASP A 158 -0.36 8.08 -1.34
CA ASP A 158 -0.40 9.50 -1.63
C ASP A 158 -1.73 9.83 -2.32
N PRO A 159 -2.64 10.59 -1.67
CA PRO A 159 -3.94 10.90 -2.24
C PRO A 159 -3.85 11.79 -3.49
N LYS A 160 -2.68 12.39 -3.75
CA LYS A 160 -2.44 13.26 -4.91
C LYS A 160 -1.78 12.52 -6.07
N ASN A 161 -1.34 11.28 -5.88
CA ASN A 161 -0.75 10.49 -6.95
C ASN A 161 -1.86 9.75 -7.71
N GLU A 162 -2.12 10.17 -8.95
CA GLU A 162 -3.15 9.59 -9.81
C GLU A 162 -2.90 8.12 -10.18
N TYR A 163 -1.64 7.68 -10.18
CA TYR A 163 -1.25 6.30 -10.47
C TYR A 163 -1.38 5.36 -9.27
N GLY A 164 -1.50 5.91 -8.05
CA GLY A 164 -1.69 5.10 -6.86
C GLY A 164 -0.48 4.23 -6.48
N ASP A 165 0.70 4.58 -6.99
CA ASP A 165 1.93 3.80 -6.90
C ASP A 165 2.96 4.38 -5.91
N THR A 166 2.60 5.47 -5.23
CA THR A 166 3.46 6.16 -4.27
C THR A 166 2.77 6.25 -2.93
N GLN A 167 3.52 5.94 -1.89
CA GLN A 167 3.12 6.19 -0.51
C GLN A 167 3.91 7.36 0.04
N ILE A 168 3.27 8.11 0.93
CA ILE A 168 3.90 9.16 1.72
C ILE A 168 3.72 8.87 3.19
N GLY A 169 4.65 9.36 4.00
CA GLY A 169 4.62 9.11 5.43
C GLY A 169 5.56 10.01 6.19
N THR A 170 5.63 9.76 7.50
CA THR A 170 6.36 10.60 8.44
C THR A 170 6.88 9.77 9.61
N PHE A 171 8.08 10.12 10.06
CA PHE A 171 8.67 9.60 11.29
C PHE A 171 8.23 10.45 12.50
N ARG A 172 8.29 9.91 13.72
CA ARG A 172 8.08 10.70 14.94
C ARG A 172 9.03 11.88 15.07
N ASN A 173 10.25 11.77 14.54
CA ASN A 173 11.21 12.87 14.49
C ASN A 173 10.85 14.00 13.50
N GLY A 174 9.68 13.92 12.84
CA GLY A 174 9.14 14.94 11.93
C GLY A 174 9.66 14.87 10.49
N LYS A 175 10.58 13.95 10.17
CA LYS A 175 11.03 13.76 8.79
C LYS A 175 9.93 13.08 7.99
N SER A 176 9.54 13.68 6.87
CA SER A 176 8.63 13.09 5.90
C SER A 176 9.37 12.33 4.80
N PHE A 177 8.70 11.36 4.19
CA PHE A 177 9.29 10.51 3.17
C PHE A 177 8.26 10.10 2.10
N SER A 178 8.76 9.58 0.99
CA SER A 178 7.98 8.81 0.02
C SER A 178 8.55 7.41 -0.17
N ILE A 179 7.71 6.50 -0.61
CA ILE A 179 8.04 5.14 -1.05
C ILE A 179 7.40 4.97 -2.42
N TYR A 180 8.20 4.65 -3.44
CA TYR A 180 7.68 4.33 -4.77
C TYR A 180 7.49 2.82 -4.86
N LEU A 181 6.25 2.35 -4.85
CA LEU A 181 5.92 0.93 -4.69
C LEU A 181 6.56 0.01 -5.76
N PRO A 182 6.64 0.40 -7.05
CA PRO A 182 7.28 -0.43 -8.07
C PRO A 182 8.76 -0.72 -7.81
N GLU A 183 9.47 0.17 -7.10
CA GLU A 183 10.91 0.02 -6.79
C GLU A 183 11.15 -0.39 -5.32
N ALA A 184 10.11 -0.77 -4.57
CA ALA A 184 10.25 -1.11 -3.16
C ALA A 184 10.91 -2.50 -2.91
N TYR A 185 11.24 -3.24 -3.98
CA TYR A 185 11.89 -4.57 -3.91
C TYR A 185 13.38 -4.51 -3.61
N GLU A 186 14.00 -3.32 -3.65
CA GLU A 186 15.42 -3.12 -3.36
C GLU A 186 15.81 -3.55 -1.93
N GLU A 187 17.08 -3.91 -1.72
CA GLU A 187 17.60 -4.28 -0.40
C GLU A 187 17.40 -3.10 0.59
N TYR A 188 16.68 -3.34 1.69
CA TYR A 188 16.23 -2.33 2.67
C TYR A 188 15.13 -1.35 2.20
N GLY A 189 14.53 -1.61 1.05
CA GLY A 189 13.48 -0.77 0.45
C GLY A 189 14.01 0.53 -0.16
N ASN A 190 13.08 1.38 -0.61
CA ASN A 190 13.39 2.64 -1.29
C ASN A 190 12.82 3.88 -0.56
N LEU A 191 12.61 3.77 0.75
CA LEU A 191 12.10 4.88 1.56
C LEU A 191 13.05 6.08 1.46
N THR A 192 12.54 7.18 0.90
CA THR A 192 13.34 8.36 0.58
C THR A 192 12.82 9.56 1.36
N VAL A 193 13.64 10.09 2.27
CA VAL A 193 13.34 11.30 3.04
C VAL A 193 13.41 12.51 2.12
N LYS A 194 12.32 13.28 2.11
CA LYS A 194 12.08 14.41 1.20
C LYS A 194 11.58 15.61 2.00
N LYS A 195 12.09 16.81 1.70
CA LYS A 195 11.74 18.04 2.44
C LYS A 195 10.44 18.67 1.91
N GLU A 196 10.15 18.41 0.65
CA GLU A 196 8.97 18.86 -0.07
C GLU A 196 7.69 18.15 0.39
N ILE A 197 7.82 16.95 0.94
CA ILE A 197 6.71 16.21 1.54
C ILE A 197 6.50 16.75 2.95
N GLN A 198 5.26 17.11 3.27
CA GLN A 198 4.88 17.65 4.57
C GLN A 198 3.73 16.82 5.14
N VAL A 199 4.10 15.77 5.88
CA VAL A 199 3.15 14.91 6.60
C VAL A 199 3.49 14.98 8.09
N SER A 200 2.51 15.35 8.92
CA SER A 200 2.70 15.50 10.35
C SER A 200 2.33 14.22 11.09
N MET A 201 3.28 13.65 11.84
CA MET A 201 3.01 12.48 12.69
C MET A 201 1.90 12.78 13.69
N LYS A 202 1.94 13.97 14.30
CA LYS A 202 0.97 14.39 15.30
C LYS A 202 -0.44 14.48 14.71
N GLU A 203 -0.61 15.16 13.58
CA GLU A 203 -1.94 15.34 12.97
C GLU A 203 -2.54 13.98 12.56
N ASN A 204 -1.72 13.06 12.05
CA ASN A 204 -2.19 11.72 11.67
C ASN A 204 -2.56 10.86 12.89
N VAL A 205 -1.75 10.89 13.96
CA VAL A 205 -2.07 10.18 15.21
C VAL A 205 -3.32 10.76 15.87
N ASP A 206 -3.43 12.09 15.93
CA ASP A 206 -4.60 12.78 16.48
C ASP A 206 -5.86 12.42 15.68
N TYR A 207 -5.78 12.42 14.34
CA TYR A 207 -6.88 12.00 13.48
C TYR A 207 -7.31 10.54 13.73
N ILE A 208 -6.38 9.59 13.81
CA ILE A 208 -6.71 8.19 14.10
C ILE A 208 -7.39 8.06 15.47
N SER A 209 -6.95 8.83 16.46
CA SER A 209 -7.56 8.91 17.79
C SER A 209 -8.97 9.51 17.75
N GLU A 210 -9.19 10.59 17.01
CA GLU A 210 -10.50 11.20 16.78
C GLU A 210 -11.47 10.25 16.06
N GLN A 211 -10.93 9.38 15.19
CA GLN A 211 -11.66 8.30 14.53
C GLN A 211 -11.86 7.06 15.42
N GLY A 212 -11.52 7.14 16.71
CA GLY A 212 -11.87 6.15 17.72
C GLY A 212 -10.83 5.09 18.01
N PHE A 213 -9.57 5.24 17.57
CA PHE A 213 -8.49 4.30 17.90
C PHE A 213 -7.23 5.00 18.42
N SER A 214 -6.74 4.61 19.60
CA SER A 214 -5.46 5.09 20.10
C SER A 214 -4.32 4.14 19.69
N ILE A 215 -3.35 4.64 18.92
CA ILE A 215 -2.17 3.85 18.51
C ILE A 215 -1.36 3.34 19.72
N SER A 216 -1.45 3.98 20.88
CA SER A 216 -0.80 3.49 22.11
C SER A 216 -1.23 2.08 22.49
N ASP A 217 -2.45 1.70 22.12
CA ASP A 217 -3.09 0.48 22.60
C ASP A 217 -2.76 -0.71 21.68
N ILE A 218 -2.10 -0.46 20.55
CA ILE A 218 -1.91 -1.40 19.45
C ILE A 218 -1.27 -2.72 19.88
N GLU A 219 -0.29 -2.70 20.79
CA GLU A 219 0.38 -3.92 21.26
C GLU A 219 -0.41 -4.67 22.34
N SER A 220 -1.37 -4.01 22.98
CA SER A 220 -2.21 -4.59 24.04
C SER A 220 -3.45 -5.32 23.51
N LEU A 221 -3.76 -5.14 22.22
CA LEU A 221 -4.90 -5.77 21.58
C LEU A 221 -4.77 -7.30 21.58
N LYS A 222 -5.92 -7.99 21.62
CA LYS A 222 -5.98 -9.44 21.49
C LYS A 222 -6.03 -9.80 20.00
N TYR A 223 -4.90 -10.27 19.48
CA TYR A 223 -4.77 -10.72 18.10
C TYR A 223 -5.20 -12.19 17.94
N THR A 224 -6.01 -12.44 16.92
CA THR A 224 -6.27 -13.79 16.39
C THR A 224 -5.26 -14.06 15.28
N GLU A 225 -4.52 -15.15 15.38
CA GLU A 225 -3.47 -15.49 14.42
C GLU A 225 -4.04 -16.25 13.21
N HIS A 226 -3.67 -15.81 12.02
CA HIS A 226 -4.02 -16.41 10.73
C HIS A 226 -2.77 -16.80 9.97
N LYS A 227 -2.66 -18.08 9.62
CA LYS A 227 -1.58 -18.58 8.77
C LYS A 227 -1.99 -18.48 7.32
N ILE A 228 -1.23 -17.71 6.53
CA ILE A 228 -1.55 -17.44 5.14
C ILE A 228 -0.37 -17.88 4.27
N LYS A 229 -0.69 -18.63 3.22
CA LYS A 229 0.24 -19.04 2.16
C LYS A 229 0.39 -17.89 1.18
N MET A 230 1.61 -17.46 0.90
CA MET A 230 1.92 -16.42 -0.08
C MET A 230 3.12 -16.86 -0.93
N ASN A 231 3.08 -16.55 -2.23
CA ASN A 231 4.22 -16.68 -3.12
C ASN A 231 5.03 -15.37 -2.99
N GLU A 232 6.24 -15.44 -2.44
CA GLU A 232 7.13 -14.28 -2.21
C GLU A 232 8.59 -14.62 -2.44
#